data_AF-A0A811UVS8-F1
#
_entry.id   AF-A0A811UVS8-F1
#
_cell.length_a   1.000
_cell.length_b   1.000
_cell.length_c   1.000
_cell.angle_alpha   90.00
_cell.angle_beta   90.00
_cell.angle_gamma   90.00
#
_symmetry.space_group_name_H-M   'P 1'
#
loop_
_entity.id
_entity.type
_entity.pdbx_description
1 polymer ?
#
loop_
_entity_poly.entity_id
_entity_poly.type
_entity_poly.pdbx_seq_one_letter_code
_entity_poly.pdbx_strand_id
1 'polypeptide(L)'
;MEVDLDDSVSKQTAQDLKDAYLEELKNFQPALRSTADDAANRTASTDRCLEDTLYLIIEESLNKQATQLLPQGPRHDGETMRQAAERILLEKCGSKLEVSFYGNAPCGFYKYKYPIEMRQEVLVQKFSFIEQH
;
A
#
# COMPACT_ATOMS: atom_id res chain seq x y z
N MET A 1 -59.17 14.79 26.64
CA MET A 1 -57.70 14.78 26.55
C MET A 1 -57.39 14.19 25.19
N GLU A 2 -57.49 15.01 24.16
CA GLU A 2 -57.16 14.59 22.80
C GLU A 2 -55.66 14.82 22.65
N VAL A 3 -54.91 13.73 22.68
CA VAL A 3 -53.54 13.74 22.19
C VAL A 3 -53.66 13.72 20.67
N ASP A 4 -53.66 14.90 20.07
CA ASP A 4 -53.33 15.06 18.66
C ASP A 4 -51.96 14.42 18.47
N LEU A 5 -51.96 13.19 17.95
CA LEU A 5 -50.77 12.62 17.37
C LEU A 5 -50.49 13.47 16.13
N ASP A 6 -49.61 14.46 16.28
CA ASP A 6 -48.89 15.09 15.18
C ASP A 6 -48.11 14.00 14.44
N ASP A 7 -48.85 13.27 13.60
CA ASP A 7 -48.42 12.22 12.68
C ASP A 7 -47.77 12.87 11.44
N SER A 8 -47.02 13.96 11.66
CA SER A 8 -46.18 14.63 10.67
C SER A 8 -44.88 13.86 10.43
N VAL A 9 -44.91 12.54 10.62
CA VAL A 9 -43.95 11.64 10.00
C VAL A 9 -44.32 11.62 8.52
N SER A 10 -43.69 12.51 7.77
CA SER A 10 -43.69 12.61 6.31
C SER A 10 -43.95 11.25 5.68
N LYS A 11 -45.20 11.00 5.23
CA LYS A 11 -45.58 9.75 4.55
C LYS A 11 -44.99 9.78 3.14
N GLN A 12 -43.67 9.67 3.05
CA GLN A 12 -42.98 9.46 1.78
C GLN A 12 -43.50 8.15 1.21
N THR A 13 -44.18 8.23 0.07
CA THR A 13 -44.68 7.04 -0.58
C THR A 13 -43.51 6.24 -1.15
N ALA A 14 -43.71 4.94 -1.37
CA ALA A 14 -42.70 4.12 -2.04
C ALA A 14 -42.35 4.64 -3.45
N GLN A 15 -43.24 5.46 -4.04
CA GLN A 15 -43.03 6.13 -5.32
C GLN A 15 -42.05 7.31 -5.14
N ASP A 16 -42.29 8.18 -4.17
CA ASP A 16 -41.46 9.36 -3.88
C ASP A 16 -40.00 8.96 -3.58
N LEU A 17 -39.80 7.83 -2.88
CA LEU A 17 -38.46 7.30 -2.60
C LEU A 17 -37.77 6.79 -3.88
N LYS A 18 -38.49 6.11 -4.76
CA LYS A 18 -37.92 5.63 -6.03
C LYS A 18 -37.52 6.80 -6.93
N ASP A 19 -38.37 7.82 -7.00
CA ASP A 19 -38.10 8.99 -7.83
C ASP A 19 -36.90 9.78 -7.30
N ALA A 20 -36.79 9.96 -5.98
CA ALA A 20 -35.61 10.56 -5.34
C ALA A 20 -34.32 9.79 -5.66
N TYR A 21 -34.31 8.45 -5.56
CA TYR A 21 -33.13 7.65 -5.89
C TYR A 21 -32.76 7.70 -7.38
N LEU A 22 -33.74 7.79 -8.26
CA LEU A 22 -33.49 7.94 -9.70
C LEU A 22 -32.91 9.32 -10.04
N GLU A 23 -33.34 10.37 -9.34
CA GLU A 23 -32.76 11.70 -9.48
C GLU A 23 -31.31 11.74 -8.96
N GLU A 24 -31.03 11.14 -7.80
CA GLU A 24 -29.67 11.01 -7.28
C GLU A 24 -28.76 10.22 -8.24
N LEU A 25 -29.24 9.10 -8.78
CA LEU A 25 -28.48 8.28 -9.73
C LEU A 25 -28.21 9.00 -11.05
N LYS A 26 -29.13 9.85 -11.53
CA LYS A 26 -28.91 10.68 -12.72
C LYS A 26 -27.89 11.78 -12.48
N ASN A 27 -27.86 12.34 -11.26
CA ASN A 27 -26.91 13.38 -10.87
C ASN A 27 -25.52 12.82 -10.54
N PHE A 28 -25.43 11.55 -10.15
CA PHE A 28 -24.18 10.89 -9.83
C PHE A 28 -23.37 10.56 -11.09
N GLN A 29 -22.17 11.12 -11.19
CA GLN A 29 -21.20 10.74 -12.21
C GLN A 29 -20.16 9.78 -11.61
N PRO A 30 -20.11 8.51 -12.04
CA PRO A 30 -19.12 7.58 -11.54
C PRO A 30 -17.72 7.99 -11.99
N ALA A 31 -16.74 7.84 -11.10
CA ALA A 31 -15.33 8.01 -11.45
C ALA A 31 -14.89 6.93 -12.45
N LEU A 32 -13.98 7.30 -13.35
CA LEU A 32 -13.35 6.35 -14.27
C LEU A 32 -12.49 5.36 -13.48
N ARG A 33 -12.56 4.08 -13.86
CA ARG A 33 -11.72 3.02 -13.28
C ARG A 33 -10.27 3.10 -13.71
N SER A 34 -10.00 3.66 -14.89
CA SER A 34 -8.65 3.90 -15.38
C SER A 34 -8.30 5.37 -15.19
N THR A 35 -7.10 5.62 -14.68
CA THR A 35 -6.62 6.96 -14.35
C THR A 35 -5.73 7.52 -15.46
N ALA A 36 -5.40 8.81 -15.37
CA ALA A 36 -4.44 9.42 -16.28
C ALA A 36 -3.03 8.81 -16.14
N ASP A 37 -2.72 8.23 -14.97
CA ASP A 37 -1.42 7.62 -14.68
C ASP A 37 -1.26 6.25 -15.34
N ASP A 38 -2.37 5.53 -15.56
CA ASP A 38 -2.40 4.33 -16.38
C ASP A 38 -2.03 4.64 -17.83
N ALA A 39 -2.68 5.65 -18.40
CA ALA A 39 -2.43 6.06 -19.79
C ALA A 39 -0.99 6.57 -19.99
N ALA A 40 -0.43 7.24 -18.98
CA ALA A 40 0.93 7.78 -19.00
C ALA A 40 2.01 6.79 -18.52
N ASN A 41 1.65 5.58 -18.09
CA ASN A 41 2.55 4.58 -17.50
C ASN A 41 3.47 5.16 -16.40
N ARG A 42 2.92 5.98 -15.49
CA ARG A 42 3.70 6.60 -14.41
C ARG A 42 3.95 5.62 -13.26
N THR A 43 5.08 4.93 -13.29
CA THR A 43 5.45 3.93 -12.27
C THR A 43 5.67 4.49 -10.86
N ALA A 44 5.90 5.80 -10.74
CA ALA A 44 6.11 6.48 -9.45
C ALA A 44 4.80 6.91 -8.74
N SER A 45 3.64 6.73 -9.38
CA SER A 45 2.33 7.07 -8.80
C SER A 45 1.64 5.83 -8.22
N THR A 46 0.93 6.03 -7.11
CA THR A 46 0.02 5.04 -6.53
C THR A 46 -1.33 5.02 -7.22
N ASP A 47 -1.68 6.08 -7.96
CA ASP A 47 -2.98 6.22 -8.62
C ASP A 47 -3.02 5.47 -9.97
N ARG A 48 -2.19 4.43 -10.16
CA ARG A 48 -2.18 3.56 -11.34
C ARG A 48 -2.61 2.15 -10.98
N CYS A 49 -3.17 1.44 -11.96
CA CYS A 49 -3.56 0.04 -11.87
C CYS A 49 -4.40 -0.23 -10.62
N LEU A 50 -5.47 0.55 -10.39
CA LEU A 50 -6.30 0.49 -9.18
C LEU A 50 -6.94 -0.88 -8.91
N GLU A 51 -6.95 -1.77 -9.90
CA GLU A 51 -7.41 -3.15 -9.79
C GLU A 51 -6.35 -4.14 -9.30
N ASP A 52 -5.07 -3.78 -9.40
CA ASP A 52 -3.93 -4.64 -9.09
C ASP A 52 -3.23 -4.25 -7.78
N THR A 53 -2.50 -5.21 -7.22
CA THR A 53 -1.61 -4.95 -6.07
C THR A 53 -0.28 -4.39 -6.56
N LEU A 54 0.07 -3.18 -6.10
CA LEU A 54 1.34 -2.54 -6.41
C LEU A 54 2.41 -2.95 -5.39
N TYR A 55 3.65 -3.11 -5.87
CA TYR A 55 4.83 -3.33 -5.04
C TYR A 55 5.77 -2.13 -5.06
N LEU A 56 6.29 -1.76 -3.90
CA LEU A 56 7.26 -0.69 -3.76
C LEU A 56 8.66 -1.16 -4.14
N ILE A 57 9.29 -0.47 -5.09
CA ILE A 57 10.67 -0.70 -5.51
C ILE A 57 11.44 0.59 -5.29
N ILE A 58 12.64 0.48 -4.72
CA ILE A 58 13.57 1.60 -4.53
C ILE A 58 14.84 1.38 -5.36
N GLU A 59 15.48 2.48 -5.75
CA GLU A 59 16.78 2.44 -6.41
C GLU A 59 17.90 2.58 -5.39
N GLU A 60 18.78 1.57 -5.32
CA GLU A 60 19.97 1.60 -4.46
C GLU A 60 21.25 1.54 -5.31
N SER A 61 22.24 2.35 -4.95
CA SER A 61 23.54 2.41 -5.62
C SER A 61 24.49 1.32 -5.09
N LEU A 62 24.22 0.07 -5.47
CA LEU A 62 25.11 -1.04 -5.17
C LEU A 62 26.30 -1.02 -6.15
N ASN A 63 27.54 -0.93 -5.64
CA ASN A 63 28.75 -1.04 -6.46
C ASN A 63 28.84 -0.04 -7.63
N LYS A 64 28.38 1.20 -7.42
CA LYS A 64 28.34 2.27 -8.43
C LYS A 64 27.33 2.05 -9.57
N GLN A 65 26.48 1.02 -9.49
CA GLN A 65 25.37 0.79 -10.40
C GLN A 65 24.05 0.96 -9.65
N ALA A 66 23.12 1.73 -10.21
CA ALA A 66 21.77 1.84 -9.67
C ALA A 66 21.04 0.52 -9.93
N THR A 67 20.67 -0.17 -8.86
CA THR A 67 19.92 -1.43 -8.92
C THR A 67 18.55 -1.22 -8.27
N GLN A 68 17.50 -1.68 -8.94
CA GLN A 68 16.14 -1.65 -8.41
C GLN A 68 15.93 -2.84 -7.48
N LEU A 69 15.66 -2.55 -6.21
CA LEU A 69 15.55 -3.53 -5.14
C LEU A 69 14.37 -3.18 -4.23
N LEU A 70 13.94 -4.15 -3.44
CA LEU A 70 13.01 -3.90 -2.35
C LEU A 70 13.73 -3.12 -1.22
N PRO A 71 13.01 -2.32 -0.42
CA PRO A 71 13.59 -1.69 0.76
C PRO A 71 14.21 -2.73 1.70
N GLN A 72 15.54 -2.72 1.79
CA GLN A 72 16.30 -3.69 2.55
C GLN A 72 17.43 -3.01 3.32
N GLY A 73 17.91 -3.65 4.38
CA GLY A 73 18.94 -3.10 5.23
C GLY A 73 19.42 -4.10 6.28
N PRO A 74 20.54 -3.79 6.96
CA PRO A 74 21.05 -4.64 8.02
C PRO A 74 20.12 -4.62 9.23
N ARG A 75 19.98 -5.78 9.87
CA ARG A 75 19.41 -5.90 11.21
C ARG A 75 20.51 -5.64 12.24
N HIS A 76 20.17 -4.90 13.29
CA HIS A 76 21.03 -4.68 14.44
C HIS A 76 20.75 -5.68 15.58
N ASP A 77 21.71 -5.82 16.49
CA ASP A 77 21.53 -6.63 17.69
C ASP A 77 20.60 -5.91 18.68
N GLY A 78 19.61 -6.63 19.20
CA GLY A 78 18.60 -6.11 20.13
C GLY A 78 17.24 -5.75 19.51
N GLU A 79 17.12 -5.71 18.17
CA GLU A 79 15.83 -5.54 17.47
C GLU A 79 15.30 -6.87 16.90
N THR A 80 13.98 -7.01 16.75
CA THR A 80 13.34 -8.11 16.00
C THR A 80 13.41 -7.87 14.50
N MET A 81 13.20 -8.91 13.67
CA MET A 81 13.17 -8.75 12.20
C MET A 81 12.10 -7.76 11.74
N ARG A 82 10.94 -7.76 12.40
CA ARG A 82 9.87 -6.80 12.14
C ARG A 82 10.30 -5.36 12.45
N GLN A 83 10.87 -5.13 13.62
CA GLN A 83 11.36 -3.80 14.01
C GLN A 83 12.46 -3.31 13.08
N ALA A 84 13.34 -4.20 12.62
CA ALA A 84 14.33 -3.86 11.61
C ALA A 84 13.66 -3.40 10.30
N ALA A 85 12.62 -4.11 9.83
CA ALA A 85 11.87 -3.73 8.64
C ALA A 85 11.13 -2.38 8.80
N GLU A 86 10.47 -2.15 9.95
CA GLU A 86 9.83 -0.88 10.30
C GLU A 86 10.84 0.29 10.22
N ARG A 87 12.01 0.11 10.83
CA ARG A 87 13.09 1.10 10.82
C ARG A 87 13.61 1.36 9.40
N ILE A 88 13.89 0.31 8.64
CA ILE A 88 14.42 0.42 7.27
C ILE A 88 13.43 1.17 6.36
N LEU A 89 12.14 0.89 6.48
CA LEU A 89 11.12 1.62 5.73
C LEU A 89 11.07 3.09 6.12
N LEU A 90 11.13 3.40 7.40
CA LEU A 90 11.18 4.79 7.88
C LEU A 90 12.43 5.52 7.35
N GLU A 91 13.59 4.87 7.36
CA GLU A 91 14.86 5.44 6.87
C GLU A 91 14.86 5.67 5.35
N LYS A 92 14.29 4.75 4.57
CA LYS A 92 14.34 4.78 3.09
C LYS A 92 13.18 5.54 2.46
N CYS A 93 11.98 5.39 3.01
CA CYS A 93 10.74 5.90 2.43
C CYS A 93 10.17 7.11 3.22
N GLY A 94 10.70 7.38 4.41
CA GLY A 94 10.29 8.49 5.26
C GLY A 94 9.07 8.16 6.13
N SER A 95 8.70 9.12 6.99
CA SER A 95 7.65 8.95 8.01
C SER A 95 6.23 9.23 7.53
N LYS A 96 6.02 9.48 6.23
CA LYS A 96 4.69 9.79 5.68
C LYS A 96 3.88 8.56 5.29
N LEU A 97 4.50 7.38 5.34
CA LEU A 97 3.89 6.11 4.96
C LEU A 97 3.26 5.48 6.19
N GLU A 98 1.95 5.28 6.14
CA GLU A 98 1.25 4.44 7.11
C GLU A 98 1.35 3.00 6.62
N VAL A 99 1.83 2.11 7.50
CA VAL A 99 2.19 0.74 7.11
C VAL A 99 1.62 -0.24 8.13
N SER A 100 0.96 -1.29 7.65
CA SER A 100 0.41 -2.35 8.49
C SER A 100 1.12 -3.68 8.25
N PHE A 101 1.68 -4.24 9.31
CA PHE A 101 2.39 -5.53 9.29
C PHE A 101 1.45 -6.67 9.67
N TYR A 102 1.31 -7.66 8.79
CA TYR A 102 0.43 -8.81 9.04
C TYR A 102 0.97 -9.85 10.03
N GLY A 103 2.26 -9.81 10.33
CA GLY A 103 2.87 -10.76 11.24
C GLY A 103 4.31 -10.44 11.59
N ASN A 104 4.84 -11.22 12.53
CA ASN A 104 6.23 -11.12 12.96
C ASN A 104 7.15 -12.12 12.24
N ALA A 105 6.57 -13.04 11.46
CA ALA A 105 7.31 -14.04 10.72
C ALA A 105 7.71 -13.51 9.33
N PRO A 106 8.90 -13.85 8.83
CA PRO A 106 9.28 -13.51 7.46
C PRO A 106 8.48 -14.33 6.45
N CYS A 107 8.03 -13.70 5.38
CA CYS A 107 7.28 -14.32 4.28
C CYS A 107 8.17 -15.13 3.32
N GLY A 108 9.48 -14.88 3.32
CA GLY A 108 10.44 -15.60 2.48
C GLY A 108 11.88 -15.17 2.76
N PHE A 109 12.84 -15.88 2.17
CA PHE A 109 14.24 -15.48 2.21
C PHE A 109 14.94 -15.62 0.87
N TYR A 110 15.88 -14.73 0.58
CA TYR A 110 16.73 -14.80 -0.60
C TYR A 110 18.21 -14.90 -0.20
N LYS A 111 18.93 -15.86 -0.79
CA LYS A 111 20.34 -16.13 -0.48
C LYS A 111 21.21 -15.69 -1.66
N TYR A 112 21.93 -14.58 -1.50
CA TYR A 112 22.86 -14.10 -2.51
C TYR A 112 24.31 -14.41 -2.12
N LYS A 113 25.10 -14.87 -3.09
CA LYS A 113 26.55 -15.04 -2.94
C LYS A 113 27.24 -13.88 -3.62
N TYR A 114 28.11 -13.19 -2.89
CA TYR A 114 28.88 -12.10 -3.47
C TYR A 114 29.84 -12.60 -4.57
N PRO A 115 30.01 -11.81 -5.65
CA PRO A 115 31.08 -12.00 -6.61
C PRO A 115 32.43 -12.12 -5.89
N ILE A 116 33.35 -12.90 -6.47
CA ILE A 116 34.65 -13.24 -5.87
C ILE A 116 35.42 -11.98 -5.43
N GLU A 117 35.28 -10.89 -6.18
CA GLU A 117 35.98 -9.61 -5.99
C GLU A 117 35.58 -8.84 -4.72
N MET A 118 34.38 -9.08 -4.17
CA MET A 118 33.84 -8.36 -3.01
C MET A 118 33.69 -9.23 -1.77
N ARG A 119 34.27 -10.44 -1.80
CA ARG A 119 34.11 -11.43 -0.75
C ARG A 119 35.04 -11.13 0.43
N GLN A 120 34.77 -10.04 1.16
CA GLN A 120 35.41 -9.77 2.45
C GLN A 120 34.51 -10.31 3.57
N GLU A 121 34.92 -11.44 4.15
CA GLU A 121 34.38 -12.18 5.32
C GLU A 121 32.91 -12.65 5.29
N VAL A 122 32.01 -11.99 4.57
CA VAL A 122 30.59 -12.38 4.47
C VAL A 122 30.34 -13.12 3.15
N LEU A 123 30.27 -14.45 3.23
CA LEU A 123 30.05 -15.35 2.09
C LEU A 123 28.63 -15.27 1.49
N VAL A 124 27.66 -14.87 2.30
CA VAL A 124 26.23 -14.98 1.99
C VAL A 124 25.47 -13.86 2.70
N GLN A 125 24.62 -13.15 1.97
CA GLN A 125 23.53 -12.39 2.59
C GLN A 125 22.20 -13.14 2.47
N LYS A 126 21.44 -13.12 3.56
CA LYS A 126 20.07 -13.61 3.63
C LYS A 126 19.15 -12.41 3.76
N PHE A 127 18.36 -12.15 2.73
CA PHE A 127 17.26 -11.20 2.81
C PHE A 127 16.05 -11.93 3.38
N SER A 128 15.27 -11.27 4.23
CA SER A 128 13.99 -11.79 4.69
C SER A 128 12.92 -10.78 4.35
N PHE A 129 11.83 -11.22 3.73
CA PHE A 129 10.74 -10.35 3.30
C PHE A 129 9.66 -10.32 4.39
N ILE A 130 9.06 -9.16 4.60
CA ILE A 130 7.86 -9.03 5.44
C ILE A 130 6.82 -8.27 4.62
N GLU A 131 5.71 -8.92 4.37
CA GLU A 131 4.58 -8.37 3.62
C GLU A 131 3.79 -7.39 4.48
N GLN A 132 3.47 -6.26 3.86
CA GLN A 132 2.88 -5.09 4.49
C GLN A 132 2.00 -4.36 3.47
N HIS A 133 0.93 -3.73 3.94
CA HIS A 133 0.08 -2.84 3.14
C HIS A 133 0.21 -1.41 3.61
#